data_AF-A0A318VJZ1-F1
#
_entry.id   AF-A0A318VJZ1-F1
#
_cell.length_a   1.000
_cell.length_b   1.000
_cell.length_c   1.000
_cell.angle_alpha   90.00
_cell.angle_beta   90.00
_cell.angle_gamma   90.00
#
_symmetry.space_group_name_H-M   'P 1'
#
loop_
_entity.id
_entity.type
_entity.pdbx_description
1 polymer ?
#
loop_
_entity_poly.entity_id
_entity_poly.type
_entity_poly.pdbx_seq_one_letter_code
_entity_poly.pdbx_strand_id
1 'polypeptide(L)' 'MRFLFFFFVLILLALWAAFFSRPDNPTLSNWLYALAGVLAVLFLIGYLRLDGVI' A
#
# COMPACT_ATOMS: atom_id res chain seq x y z
N MET A 1 -5.40 4.07 15.11
CA MET A 1 -3.92 4.07 15.19
C MET A 1 -3.26 2.73 14.82
N ARG A 2 -3.41 1.63 15.58
CA ARG A 2 -2.73 0.35 15.29
C ARG A 2 -3.06 -0.26 13.91
N PHE A 3 -4.30 -0.10 13.45
CA PHE A 3 -4.75 -0.58 12.13
C PHE A 3 -4.13 0.20 10.96
N LEU A 4 -4.10 1.54 11.04
CA LEU A 4 -3.43 2.38 10.04
C LEU A 4 -1.94 2.06 9.96
N PHE A 5 -1.28 1.87 11.10
CA PHE A 5 0.12 1.45 11.13
C PHE A 5 0.34 0.13 10.38
N PHE A 6 -0.53 -0.86 10.57
CA PHE A 6 -0.45 -2.12 9.83
C PHE A 6 -0.61 -1.92 8.31
N PHE A 7 -1.56 -1.09 7.88
CA PHE A 7 -1.72 -0.73 6.46
C PHE A 7 -0.47 -0.06 5.89
N PHE A 8 0.13 0.87 6.64
CA PHE A 8 1.35 1.54 6.23
C PHE A 8 2.50 0.55 6.01
N VAL A 9 2.67 -0.41 6.92
CA VAL A 9 3.68 -1.47 6.77
C VAL A 9 3.39 -2.35 5.55
N LEU A 10 2.12 -2.72 5.31
CA LEU A 10 1.75 -3.50 4.11
C LEU A 10 2.06 -2.76 2.81
N ILE A 11 1.84 -1.44 2.75
CA ILE A 11 2.20 -0.62 1.59
C ILE A 11 3.71 -0.67 1.35
N LEU A 12 4.51 -0.48 2.41
CA LEU A 12 5.97 -0.56 2.30
C LEU A 12 6.44 -1.93 1.82
N LEU A 13 5.87 -3.02 2.35
CA LEU A 13 6.20 -4.38 1.94
C LEU A 13 5.78 -4.66 0.49
N ALA A 14 4.61 -4.18 0.06
CA ALA A 14 4.16 -4.33 -1.31
C ALA A 14 5.06 -3.58 -2.29
N LEU A 15 5.46 -2.35 -1.97
CA LEU A 15 6.40 -1.56 -2.79
C LEU A 15 7.79 -2.19 -2.82
N TRP A 16 8.28 -2.67 -1.68
CA TRP A 16 9.56 -3.37 -1.59
C TRP A 16 9.54 -4.64 -2.46
N ALA A 17 8.52 -5.48 -2.31
CA ALA A 17 8.34 -6.68 -3.12
C ALA A 17 8.20 -6.34 -4.61
N ALA A 18 7.46 -5.29 -4.95
CA ALA A 18 7.30 -4.84 -6.34
C ALA A 18 8.63 -4.42 -6.96
N PHE A 19 9.48 -3.74 -6.19
CA PHE A 19 10.79 -3.30 -6.65
C PHE A 19 11.70 -4.50 -6.94
N PHE A 20 11.81 -5.43 -5.99
CA PHE A 20 12.67 -6.60 -6.13
C PHE A 20 12.15 -7.63 -7.15
N SER A 21 10.84 -7.74 -7.34
CA SER A 21 10.28 -8.70 -8.30
C SER A 21 10.33 -8.23 -9.75
N ARG A 22 10.66 -6.96 -10.01
CA ARG A 22 10.62 -6.36 -11.36
C ARG A 22 11.58 -7.00 -12.37
N PRO A 23 12.84 -7.32 -12.02
CA PRO A 23 13.78 -7.93 -12.96
C PRO A 23 13.31 -9.29 -13.48
N ASP A 24 12.70 -10.09 -12.61
CA ASP A 24 12.31 -11.47 -12.93
C ASP A 24 10.87 -11.57 -13.45
N ASN A 25 9.95 -10.76 -12.92
CA ASN A 25 8.54 -10.81 -13.27
C ASN A 25 7.88 -9.41 -13.25
N PRO A 26 7.86 -8.70 -14.41
CA PRO A 26 7.27 -7.37 -14.50
C PRO A 26 5.75 -7.37 -14.28
N THR A 27 5.06 -8.48 -14.60
CA THR A 27 3.62 -8.61 -14.37
C THR A 27 3.31 -8.62 -12.88
N LEU A 28 4.03 -9.43 -12.09
CA LEU A 28 3.90 -9.45 -10.62
C LEU A 28 4.23 -8.08 -10.02
N SER A 29 5.30 -7.44 -10.49
CA SER A 29 5.71 -6.11 -10.04
C SER A 29 4.60 -5.07 -10.27
N ASN A 30 3.99 -5.05 -11.46
CA ASN A 30 2.87 -4.17 -11.79
C ASN A 30 1.64 -4.42 -10.90
N TRP A 31 1.32 -5.68 -10.63
CA TRP A 31 0.24 -6.02 -9.69
C TRP A 31 0.54 -5.55 -8.27
N LEU A 32 1.77 -5.69 -7.80
CA LEU A 32 2.17 -5.22 -6.46
C LEU A 32 2.14 -3.69 -6.35
N TYR A 33 2.54 -2.97 -7.41
CA TYR A 33 2.37 -1.51 -7.48
C TYR A 33 0.90 -1.09 -7.48
N ALA A 34 0.05 -1.79 -8.24
CA ALA A 34 -1.39 -1.52 -8.24
C ALA A 34 -2.01 -1.77 -6.85
N LEU A 35 -1.64 -2.86 -6.20
CA LEU A 35 -2.10 -3.22 -4.86
C LEU A 35 -1.62 -2.19 -3.82
N ALA A 36 -0.36 -1.75 -3.89
CA ALA A 36 0.17 -0.68 -3.05
C ALA A 36 -0.61 0.65 -3.25
N GLY A 37 -0.97 0.98 -4.50
CA GLY A 37 -1.81 2.14 -4.82
C GLY A 37 -3.19 2.07 -4.16
N VAL A 38 -3.87 0.93 -4.27
CA VAL A 38 -5.18 0.72 -3.62
C VAL A 38 -5.08 0.81 -2.10
N LEU A 39 -4.05 0.18 -1.51
CA LEU A 39 -3.82 0.25 -0.05
C LEU A 39 -3.53 1.69 0.41
N ALA A 40 -2.79 2.48 -0.37
CA ALA A 40 -2.51 3.87 -0.06
C ALA A 40 -3.78 4.73 -0.06
N VAL A 41 -4.69 4.51 -1.02
CA VAL A 41 -6.00 5.18 -1.05
C VAL A 41 -6.84 4.80 0.17
N LEU A 42 -6.92 3.51 0.50
CA LEU A 42 -7.65 3.04 1.67
C LEU A 42 -7.06 3.58 2.98
N PHE A 43 -5.72 3.64 3.07
CA PHE A 43 -5.02 4.25 4.20
C PHE A 43 -5.38 5.73 4.33
N LEU A 44 -5.36 6.49 3.24
CA LEU A 44 -5.72 7.92 3.24
C LEU A 44 -7.16 8.14 3.68
N ILE A 45 -8.11 7.38 3.14
CA ILE A 45 -9.52 7.45 3.54
C ILE A 45 -9.69 7.11 5.02
N GLY A 46 -9.05 6.03 5.47
CA GLY A 46 -9.08 5.61 6.87
C GLY A 46 -8.48 6.66 7.81
N TYR A 47 -7.42 7.33 7.37
CA TYR A 47 -6.77 8.42 8.11
C TYR A 47 -7.70 9.63 8.23
N LEU A 48 -8.24 10.13 7.12
CA LEU A 48 -9.13 11.30 7.11
C LEU A 48 -10.41 11.08 7.93
N ARG A 49 -10.97 9.86 7.88
CA ARG A 49 -12.13 9.48 8.71
C ARG A 49 -11.80 9.44 10.20
N LEU A 50 -10.60 9.01 10.57
CA LEU A 50 -10.18 8.93 11.97
C LEU A 50 -9.84 10.32 12.55
N ASP A 51 -9.36 11.24 11.72
CA ASP A 51 -9.14 12.64 12.09
C ASP A 51 -10.45 13.49 12.10
N GLY A 52 -11.58 12.91 11.70
CA GLY A 52 -12.89 13.58 11.72
C GLY A 52 -13.06 14.68 10.66
N VAL A 53 -12.22 14.68 9.62
CA VAL A 53 -12.26 15.64 8.50
C VAL A 53 -13.44 15.36 7.57
N ILE A 54 -13.86 14.10 7.50
CA ILE A 54 -14.99 13.57 6.71
C ILE A 54 -15.85 12.63 7.54
#